data_AF-A0A3D5HMX4-F1
#
_entry.id   AF-A0A3D5HMX4-F1
#
_cell.length_a   1.000
_cell.length_b   1.000
_cell.length_c   1.000
_cell.angle_alpha   90.00
_cell.angle_beta   90.00
_cell.angle_gamma   90.00
#
_symmetry.space_group_name_H-M   'P 1'
#
loop_
_entity.id
_entity.type
_entity.pdbx_description
1 polymer ?
#
loop_
_entity_poly.entity_id
_entity_poly.type
_entity_poly.pdbx_seq_one_letter_code
_entity_poly.pdbx_strand_id
1 'polypeptide(L)'
;MILNYLRLITLIILFIYYQNSYAQVIADGLPGCLAIEDSAGTSCGGGTTFFGINGLGQFEVNNIDGEFCCSGSGGDGSGYFEFEEIDISCFQDIMISMNYSASSTNYEDDFPTAPQFGCTGTGTDNSHDQIVFMYIIDGGVEVQSLYVHGTTQGNFTGTWNEGPLNGNTLTIKVYAANKASAEKFYFDNLVIEASASSVSAGDDFTYCGDGPINLDGDGDG
;
A
#
# COMPACT_ATOMS: atom_id res chain seq x y z
N MET A 1 -11.75 30.42 40.88
CA MET A 1 -11.25 30.67 39.50
C MET A 1 -10.32 29.55 39.03
N ILE A 2 -9.32 29.13 39.82
CA ILE A 2 -8.37 28.03 39.45
C ILE A 2 -9.06 26.67 39.26
N LEU A 3 -10.09 26.34 40.04
CA LEU A 3 -10.80 25.05 39.96
C LEU A 3 -11.57 24.84 38.64
N ASN A 4 -12.06 25.92 38.01
CA ASN A 4 -12.79 25.84 36.74
C ASN A 4 -11.84 25.64 35.54
N TYR A 5 -10.64 26.21 35.61
CA TYR A 5 -9.59 26.00 34.61
C TYR A 5 -9.08 24.55 34.63
N LEU A 6 -8.91 23.96 35.81
CA LEU A 6 -8.50 22.56 35.91
C LEU A 6 -9.53 21.62 35.27
N ARG A 7 -10.84 21.83 35.52
CA ARG A 7 -11.91 21.00 34.93
C ARG A 7 -11.98 21.14 33.40
N LEU A 8 -11.79 22.35 32.87
CA LEU A 8 -11.76 22.58 31.42
C LEU A 8 -10.56 21.89 30.76
N ILE A 9 -9.37 21.97 31.37
CA ILE A 9 -8.17 21.30 30.86
C ILE A 9 -8.33 19.77 30.90
N THR A 10 -8.90 19.20 31.96
CA THR A 10 -9.16 17.75 32.03
C THR A 10 -10.18 17.31 30.98
N LEU A 11 -11.21 18.11 30.71
CA LEU A 11 -12.21 17.81 29.66
C LEU A 11 -11.59 17.87 28.26
N ILE A 12 -10.72 18.85 27.99
CA ILE A 12 -9.99 18.98 26.72
C ILE A 12 -9.03 17.81 26.52
N ILE A 13 -8.29 17.39 27.55
CA ILE A 13 -7.38 16.23 27.46
C ILE A 13 -8.16 14.94 27.22
N LEU A 14 -9.30 14.74 27.88
CA LEU A 14 -10.19 13.60 27.65
C LEU A 14 -10.80 13.62 26.25
N PHE A 15 -11.22 14.78 25.74
CA PHE A 15 -11.72 14.92 24.36
C PHE A 15 -10.63 14.62 23.32
N ILE A 16 -9.41 15.12 23.51
CA ILE A 16 -8.28 14.81 22.62
C ILE A 16 -7.96 13.31 22.67
N TYR A 17 -8.03 12.67 23.84
CA TYR A 17 -7.82 11.22 23.97
C TYR A 17 -8.95 10.39 23.34
N TYR A 18 -10.20 10.84 23.42
CA TYR A 18 -11.36 10.12 22.87
C TYR A 18 -11.53 10.30 21.35
N GLN A 19 -10.94 11.35 20.78
CA GLN A 19 -10.87 11.59 19.33
C GLN A 19 -9.75 10.79 18.64
N ASN A 20 -8.90 10.08 19.41
CA ASN A 20 -8.06 9.06 18.82
C ASN A 20 -8.94 7.82 18.58
N SER A 21 -9.68 7.86 17.47
CA SER A 21 -10.20 6.67 16.82
C SER A 21 -9.07 5.64 16.79
N TYR A 22 -9.23 4.52 17.49
CA TYR A 22 -8.22 3.47 17.48
C TYR A 22 -8.06 3.00 16.04
N ALA A 23 -6.88 3.22 15.46
CA ALA A 23 -6.54 2.63 14.18
C ALA A 23 -6.74 1.11 14.30
N GLN A 24 -7.60 0.57 13.45
CA GLN A 24 -7.90 -0.86 13.39
C GLN A 24 -7.38 -1.42 12.07
N VAL A 25 -6.87 -2.66 12.10
CA VAL A 25 -6.53 -3.38 10.88
C VAL A 25 -7.82 -3.74 10.16
N ILE A 26 -7.99 -3.23 8.94
CA ILE A 26 -9.17 -3.49 8.09
C ILE A 26 -8.88 -4.52 6.99
N ALA A 27 -7.61 -4.67 6.61
CA ALA A 27 -7.14 -5.69 5.68
C ALA A 27 -5.66 -6.01 5.93
N ASP A 28 -5.25 -7.24 5.63
CA ASP A 28 -3.87 -7.71 5.73
C ASP A 28 -3.52 -8.71 4.61
N GLY A 29 -2.25 -8.81 4.22
CA GLY A 29 -1.78 -9.68 3.14
C GLY A 29 -0.33 -10.13 3.31
N LEU A 30 0.01 -11.26 2.70
CA LEU A 30 1.39 -11.80 2.64
C LEU A 30 2.12 -11.98 4.00
N PRO A 31 1.60 -12.72 4.99
CA PRO A 31 0.38 -13.52 4.97
C PRO A 31 -0.81 -12.73 5.51
N GLY A 32 -1.99 -13.00 4.96
CA GLY A 32 -3.23 -12.36 5.38
C GLY A 32 -4.37 -12.88 4.51
N CYS A 33 -5.55 -12.27 4.64
CA CYS A 33 -6.72 -12.67 3.87
C CYS A 33 -6.83 -11.94 2.53
N LEU A 34 -6.18 -10.79 2.38
CA LEU A 34 -6.22 -9.99 1.15
C LEU A 34 -5.46 -10.72 0.03
N ALA A 35 -6.19 -11.14 -0.99
CA ALA A 35 -5.64 -11.89 -2.09
C ALA A 35 -4.88 -11.00 -3.07
N ILE A 36 -3.91 -11.59 -3.78
CA ILE A 36 -3.38 -11.01 -5.02
C ILE A 36 -4.34 -11.42 -6.12
N GLU A 37 -5.02 -10.43 -6.73
CA GLU A 37 -6.03 -10.66 -7.76
C GLU A 37 -5.45 -10.75 -9.17
N ASP A 38 -4.37 -10.01 -9.42
CA ASP A 38 -3.69 -10.00 -10.71
C ASP A 38 -2.18 -9.89 -10.54
N SER A 39 -1.46 -10.51 -11.46
CA SER A 39 0.00 -10.42 -11.50
C SER A 39 0.51 -10.78 -12.88
N ALA A 40 1.49 -10.02 -13.35
CA ALA A 40 2.20 -10.30 -14.60
C ALA A 40 3.70 -10.13 -14.36
N GLY A 41 4.46 -11.19 -14.63
CA GLY A 41 5.91 -11.19 -14.50
C GLY A 41 6.51 -12.06 -15.58
N THR A 42 7.35 -11.46 -16.43
CA THR A 42 8.02 -12.15 -17.52
C THR A 42 9.51 -12.18 -17.25
N SER A 43 10.13 -13.34 -17.47
CA SER A 43 11.59 -13.49 -17.47
C SER A 43 12.08 -13.81 -18.88
N CYS A 44 13.13 -13.12 -19.28
CA CYS A 44 13.79 -13.21 -20.57
C CYS A 44 15.22 -13.76 -20.43
N GLY A 45 15.75 -13.81 -19.20
CA GLY A 45 17.04 -14.38 -18.86
C GLY A 45 17.01 -15.91 -18.75
N GLY A 46 18.19 -16.52 -18.88
CA GLY A 46 18.39 -17.90 -18.42
C GLY A 46 18.52 -17.96 -16.89
N GLY A 47 18.64 -19.16 -16.33
CA GLY A 47 18.86 -19.37 -14.90
C GLY A 47 17.57 -19.62 -14.11
N THR A 48 17.61 -19.35 -12.81
CA THR A 48 16.45 -19.47 -11.91
C THR A 48 15.60 -18.23 -11.99
N THR A 49 14.29 -18.42 -12.04
CA THR A 49 13.27 -17.37 -12.07
C THR A 49 12.15 -17.74 -11.11
N PHE A 50 11.55 -16.73 -10.48
CA PHE A 50 10.36 -16.91 -9.67
C PHE A 50 9.56 -15.61 -9.60
N PHE A 51 8.24 -15.72 -9.76
CA PHE A 51 7.32 -14.61 -9.60
C PHE A 51 6.02 -15.13 -9.00
N GLY A 52 5.71 -14.75 -7.78
CA GLY A 52 4.53 -15.23 -7.07
C GLY A 52 4.76 -15.40 -5.57
N ILE A 53 3.83 -16.08 -4.90
CA ILE A 53 3.93 -16.36 -3.47
C ILE A 53 4.81 -17.61 -3.25
N ASN A 54 5.89 -17.46 -2.47
CA ASN A 54 6.81 -18.55 -2.16
C ASN A 54 6.33 -19.41 -0.98
N GLY A 55 7.10 -20.45 -0.63
CA GLY A 55 6.76 -21.37 0.46
C GLY A 55 6.71 -20.77 1.87
N LEU A 56 7.10 -19.51 2.02
CA LEU A 56 7.04 -18.75 3.29
C LEU A 56 5.86 -17.77 3.34
N GLY A 57 5.04 -17.70 2.28
CA GLY A 57 3.90 -16.77 2.21
C GLY A 57 4.28 -15.34 1.81
N GLN A 58 5.51 -15.13 1.34
CA GLN A 58 5.99 -13.84 0.82
C GLN A 58 5.81 -13.80 -0.70
N PHE A 59 5.53 -12.63 -1.27
CA PHE A 59 5.67 -12.48 -2.71
C PHE A 59 7.16 -12.34 -3.06
N GLU A 60 7.66 -13.21 -3.93
CA GLU A 60 9.06 -13.21 -4.37
C GLU A 60 9.15 -12.80 -5.85
N VAL A 61 10.08 -11.91 -6.13
CA VAL A 61 10.45 -11.46 -7.48
C VAL A 61 11.91 -11.81 -7.69
N ASN A 62 12.19 -12.74 -8.61
CA ASN A 62 13.53 -13.23 -8.90
C ASN A 62 13.72 -13.38 -10.41
N ASN A 63 14.68 -12.62 -10.95
CA ASN A 63 15.08 -12.62 -12.34
C ASN A 63 13.89 -12.31 -13.28
N ILE A 64 13.20 -11.19 -13.01
CA ILE A 64 12.00 -10.72 -13.72
C ILE A 64 12.31 -9.43 -14.48
N ASP A 65 12.33 -9.57 -15.81
CA ASP A 65 12.61 -8.51 -16.79
C ASP A 65 11.37 -7.69 -17.18
N GLY A 66 10.16 -8.23 -16.97
CA GLY A 66 8.86 -7.65 -17.35
C GLY A 66 8.35 -7.97 -18.77
N GLU A 67 7.05 -7.78 -19.00
CA GLU A 67 6.23 -8.29 -20.13
C GLU A 67 6.75 -7.94 -21.55
N PHE A 68 7.59 -6.92 -21.72
CA PHE A 68 7.95 -6.40 -23.05
C PHE A 68 9.43 -6.44 -23.43
N CYS A 69 10.35 -6.81 -22.52
CA CYS A 69 11.80 -6.58 -22.74
C CYS A 69 12.61 -7.78 -23.24
N CYS A 70 11.93 -8.86 -23.64
CA CYS A 70 12.58 -10.08 -24.12
C CYS A 70 13.21 -10.00 -25.51
N SER A 71 12.99 -8.94 -26.29
CA SER A 71 13.53 -8.81 -27.65
C SER A 71 14.91 -8.17 -27.76
N GLY A 72 15.53 -7.81 -26.62
CA GLY A 72 16.85 -7.19 -26.60
C GLY A 72 17.43 -7.00 -25.22
N SER A 73 17.59 -8.06 -24.43
CA SER A 73 18.40 -8.06 -23.18
C SER A 73 18.11 -6.95 -22.16
N GLY A 74 16.96 -6.26 -22.25
CA GLY A 74 16.57 -5.15 -21.39
C GLY A 74 15.86 -5.62 -20.13
N GLY A 75 16.12 -5.02 -18.97
CA GLY A 75 15.44 -5.29 -17.69
C GLY A 75 14.84 -4.00 -17.13
N ASP A 76 13.74 -3.55 -17.73
CA ASP A 76 13.06 -2.28 -17.39
C ASP A 76 11.59 -2.55 -17.02
N GLY A 77 11.36 -3.69 -16.37
CA GLY A 77 10.12 -4.43 -16.48
C GLY A 77 8.90 -3.85 -15.79
N SER A 78 7.76 -3.90 -16.49
CA SER A 78 6.40 -3.74 -15.93
C SER A 78 5.95 -4.97 -15.12
N GLY A 79 6.86 -5.71 -14.49
CA GLY A 79 6.49 -6.85 -13.65
C GLY A 79 5.68 -6.34 -12.46
N TYR A 80 4.45 -6.80 -12.28
CA TYR A 80 3.58 -6.30 -11.21
C TYR A 80 2.78 -7.39 -10.52
N PHE A 81 2.38 -7.11 -9.30
CA PHE A 81 1.30 -7.80 -8.61
C PHE A 81 0.36 -6.78 -7.96
N GLU A 82 -0.92 -7.13 -7.91
CA GLU A 82 -2.01 -6.27 -7.49
C GLU A 82 -2.89 -7.02 -6.49
N PHE A 83 -3.20 -6.38 -5.38
CA PHE A 83 -4.13 -6.93 -4.40
C PHE A 83 -5.57 -6.64 -4.81
N GLU A 84 -6.49 -7.51 -4.39
CA GLU A 84 -7.91 -7.28 -4.59
C GLU A 84 -8.37 -5.92 -4.04
N GLU A 85 -9.35 -5.32 -4.73
CA GLU A 85 -9.93 -4.03 -4.32
C GLU A 85 -10.52 -4.12 -2.90
N ILE A 86 -10.16 -3.16 -2.05
CA ILE A 86 -10.60 -3.07 -0.67
C ILE A 86 -11.71 -2.01 -0.58
N ASP A 87 -12.86 -2.40 -0.03
CA ASP A 87 -13.92 -1.44 0.36
C ASP A 87 -13.48 -0.69 1.63
N ILE A 88 -13.22 0.60 1.46
CA ILE A 88 -12.84 1.53 2.53
C ILE A 88 -13.92 2.58 2.82
N SER A 89 -15.12 2.45 2.26
CA SER A 89 -16.21 3.45 2.34
C SER A 89 -16.67 3.78 3.77
N CYS A 90 -16.49 2.85 4.70
CA CYS A 90 -16.87 3.00 6.10
C CYS A 90 -15.70 3.44 7.00
N PHE A 91 -14.56 3.77 6.38
CA PHE A 91 -13.31 4.09 7.05
C PHE A 91 -12.77 5.44 6.58
N GLN A 92 -11.95 6.04 7.44
CA GLN A 92 -11.22 7.26 7.18
C GLN A 92 -9.78 7.11 7.66
N ASP A 93 -8.91 8.00 7.21
CA ASP A 93 -7.50 8.03 7.61
C ASP A 93 -6.81 6.68 7.36
N ILE A 94 -6.98 6.15 6.14
CA ILE A 94 -6.41 4.86 5.74
C ILE A 94 -4.88 4.97 5.71
N MET A 95 -4.22 4.08 6.44
CA MET A 95 -2.78 3.94 6.50
C MET A 95 -2.38 2.60 5.91
N ILE A 96 -1.43 2.61 4.98
CA ILE A 96 -0.89 1.42 4.34
C ILE A 96 0.51 1.17 4.90
N SER A 97 0.84 -0.08 5.22
CA SER A 97 2.22 -0.49 5.47
C SER A 97 2.53 -1.85 4.83
N MET A 98 3.73 -2.02 4.29
CA MET A 98 4.21 -3.31 3.76
C MET A 98 5.73 -3.39 3.86
N ASN A 99 6.26 -4.54 4.24
CA ASN A 99 7.70 -4.75 4.24
C ASN A 99 8.17 -5.19 2.86
N TYR A 100 9.38 -4.73 2.52
CA TYR A 100 10.12 -5.23 1.38
C TYR A 100 11.55 -5.52 1.79
N SER A 101 12.14 -6.55 1.20
CA SER A 101 13.53 -6.93 1.46
C SER A 101 14.19 -7.54 0.23
N ALA A 102 15.52 -7.58 0.27
CA ALA A 102 16.37 -8.07 -0.81
C ALA A 102 17.36 -9.11 -0.29
N SER A 103 17.91 -9.95 -1.18
CA SER A 103 18.96 -10.92 -0.82
C SER A 103 20.27 -10.82 -1.62
N SER A 104 20.33 -10.01 -2.68
CA SER A 104 21.59 -9.79 -3.41
C SER A 104 22.42 -8.69 -2.77
N THR A 105 23.73 -8.70 -3.05
CA THR A 105 24.66 -7.62 -2.66
C THR A 105 24.99 -6.68 -3.81
N ASN A 106 24.62 -7.05 -5.04
CA ASN A 106 24.78 -6.25 -6.23
C ASN A 106 23.40 -6.10 -6.86
N TYR A 107 22.98 -4.85 -6.98
CA TYR A 107 21.84 -4.43 -7.77
C TYR A 107 22.31 -3.27 -8.67
N GLU A 108 21.53 -2.93 -9.66
CA GLU A 108 21.79 -1.84 -10.60
C GLU A 108 20.78 -0.69 -10.51
N ASP A 109 21.25 0.53 -10.74
CA ASP A 109 20.51 1.78 -10.50
C ASP A 109 20.79 2.81 -11.60
N ASP A 110 20.42 2.47 -12.83
CA ASP A 110 20.67 3.33 -13.99
C ASP A 110 19.62 4.45 -14.14
N PHE A 111 18.48 4.36 -13.43
CA PHE A 111 17.41 5.37 -13.42
C PHE A 111 17.15 5.99 -12.03
N PRO A 112 18.14 6.61 -11.36
CA PRO A 112 18.01 7.07 -9.99
C PRO A 112 17.06 8.26 -9.78
N THR A 113 16.48 8.82 -10.86
CA THR A 113 15.62 10.01 -10.79
C THR A 113 14.13 9.68 -10.85
N ALA A 114 13.75 8.57 -11.48
CA ALA A 114 12.35 8.18 -11.66
C ALA A 114 12.30 6.70 -12.09
N PRO A 115 11.22 5.97 -11.73
CA PRO A 115 11.04 4.62 -12.24
C PRO A 115 11.00 4.60 -13.76
N GLN A 116 11.54 3.53 -14.32
CA GLN A 116 11.50 3.27 -15.76
C GLN A 116 10.57 2.09 -16.02
N PHE A 117 9.51 2.32 -16.78
CA PHE A 117 8.58 1.28 -17.18
C PHE A 117 8.67 1.00 -18.67
N GLY A 118 8.73 -0.28 -19.02
CA GLY A 118 8.82 -0.72 -20.40
C GLY A 118 10.19 -0.44 -21.01
N CYS A 119 10.40 -0.96 -22.21
CA CYS A 119 11.74 -1.04 -22.77
C CYS A 119 12.13 0.27 -23.46
N THR A 120 13.29 0.80 -23.11
CA THR A 120 13.81 2.06 -23.67
C THR A 120 14.28 1.95 -25.13
N GLY A 121 14.34 0.73 -25.69
CA GLY A 121 14.65 0.50 -27.11
C GLY A 121 16.12 0.73 -27.48
N THR A 122 16.96 1.19 -26.54
CA THR A 122 18.42 1.13 -26.65
C THR A 122 18.88 -0.21 -26.10
N GLY A 123 19.38 -1.09 -26.98
CA GLY A 123 19.66 -2.48 -26.63
C GLY A 123 20.60 -2.65 -25.44
N THR A 124 20.41 -3.74 -24.70
CA THR A 124 21.29 -4.20 -23.59
C THR A 124 21.31 -3.27 -22.37
N ASP A 125 20.19 -2.65 -21.99
CA ASP A 125 20.09 -2.06 -20.64
C ASP A 125 19.66 -3.15 -19.64
N ASN A 126 20.66 -3.79 -19.04
CA ASN A 126 20.49 -4.92 -18.14
C ASN A 126 20.58 -4.51 -16.66
N SER A 127 20.41 -3.21 -16.37
CA SER A 127 20.96 -2.59 -15.16
C SER A 127 19.98 -1.66 -14.46
N HIS A 128 18.69 -2.01 -14.45
CA HIS A 128 17.72 -1.29 -13.63
C HIS A 128 16.90 -2.18 -12.72
N ASP A 129 17.37 -2.31 -11.48
CA ASP A 129 16.63 -2.94 -10.41
C ASP A 129 15.74 -1.91 -9.72
N GLN A 130 14.47 -2.25 -9.55
CA GLN A 130 13.52 -1.33 -8.93
C GLN A 130 12.36 -2.01 -8.23
N ILE A 131 11.80 -1.26 -7.29
CA ILE A 131 10.49 -1.53 -6.71
C ILE A 131 9.70 -0.22 -6.72
N VAL A 132 8.45 -0.27 -7.16
CA VAL A 132 7.56 0.89 -7.17
C VAL A 132 6.25 0.52 -6.50
N PHE A 133 5.93 1.21 -5.42
CA PHE A 133 4.68 1.04 -4.69
C PHE A 133 3.66 2.07 -5.18
N MET A 134 2.50 1.56 -5.57
CA MET A 134 1.42 2.33 -6.14
C MET A 134 0.13 2.06 -5.37
N TYR A 135 -0.77 3.05 -5.39
CA TYR A 135 -2.14 2.88 -4.93
C TYR A 135 -3.12 3.58 -5.86
N ILE A 136 -4.37 3.12 -5.85
CA ILE A 136 -5.49 3.72 -6.58
C ILE A 136 -6.62 3.93 -5.57
N ILE A 137 -7.22 5.11 -5.58
CA ILE A 137 -8.41 5.43 -4.80
C ILE A 137 -9.60 5.60 -5.75
N ASP A 138 -10.73 4.99 -5.42
CA ASP A 138 -12.00 5.11 -6.14
C ASP A 138 -11.91 4.80 -7.64
N GLY A 139 -11.09 3.79 -8.01
CA GLY A 139 -10.82 3.45 -9.41
C GLY A 139 -10.20 4.59 -10.24
N GLY A 140 -9.61 5.58 -9.57
CA GLY A 140 -9.01 6.77 -10.16
C GLY A 140 -7.67 6.50 -10.85
N VAL A 141 -6.80 7.51 -10.84
CA VAL A 141 -5.45 7.37 -11.39
C VAL A 141 -4.56 6.57 -10.43
N GLU A 142 -3.65 5.79 -11.00
CA GLU A 142 -2.58 5.14 -10.25
C GLU A 142 -1.59 6.18 -9.72
N VAL A 143 -1.34 6.17 -8.41
CA VAL A 143 -0.47 7.12 -7.73
C VAL A 143 0.78 6.40 -7.22
N GLN A 144 1.94 6.91 -7.63
CA GLN A 144 3.23 6.47 -7.10
C GLN A 144 3.46 7.02 -5.69
N SER A 145 3.55 6.12 -4.72
CA SER A 145 3.86 6.46 -3.33
C SER A 145 5.36 6.39 -3.06
N LEU A 146 5.98 5.25 -3.40
CA LEU A 146 7.39 5.02 -3.12
C LEU A 146 8.09 4.41 -4.34
N TYR A 147 9.25 4.97 -4.65
CA TYR A 147 10.19 4.40 -5.61
C TYR A 147 11.46 3.99 -4.88
N VAL A 148 11.78 2.70 -4.94
CA VAL A 148 12.99 2.11 -4.36
C VAL A 148 13.92 1.71 -5.48
N HIS A 149 15.15 2.18 -5.34
CA HIS A 149 16.24 1.97 -6.28
C HIS A 149 17.57 2.01 -5.52
N GLY A 150 18.64 1.55 -6.16
CA GLY A 150 19.98 1.60 -5.60
C GLY A 150 20.81 0.38 -5.98
N THR A 151 21.98 0.24 -5.37
CA THR A 151 22.95 -0.77 -5.80
C THR A 151 23.23 -1.84 -4.76
N THR A 152 22.57 -1.78 -3.60
CA THR A 152 22.86 -2.66 -2.46
C THR A 152 21.59 -3.26 -1.86
N GLN A 153 21.74 -4.39 -1.17
CA GLN A 153 20.67 -5.01 -0.38
C GLN A 153 19.93 -4.02 0.54
N GLY A 154 20.69 -3.12 1.17
CA GLY A 154 20.16 -2.14 2.12
C GLY A 154 19.30 -1.07 1.46
N ASN A 155 19.49 -0.80 0.16
CA ASN A 155 18.61 0.10 -0.59
C ASN A 155 17.23 -0.53 -0.81
N PHE A 156 17.19 -1.84 -1.03
CA PHE A 156 15.96 -2.62 -1.26
C PHE A 156 15.44 -3.35 -0.02
N THR A 157 15.69 -2.79 1.17
CA THR A 157 15.16 -3.33 2.43
C THR A 157 14.56 -2.23 3.29
N GLY A 158 13.28 -2.36 3.62
CA GLY A 158 12.57 -1.39 4.43
C GLY A 158 11.09 -1.69 4.58
N THR A 159 10.35 -0.66 4.96
CA THR A 159 8.89 -0.69 5.08
C THR A 159 8.33 0.47 4.29
N TRP A 160 7.45 0.16 3.34
CA TRP A 160 6.61 1.15 2.68
C TRP A 160 5.53 1.60 3.66
N ASN A 161 5.33 2.92 3.79
CA ASN A 161 4.26 3.51 4.58
C ASN A 161 3.58 4.60 3.74
N GLU A 162 2.25 4.60 3.66
CA GLU A 162 1.47 5.59 2.91
C GLU A 162 0.20 5.98 3.68
N GLY A 163 -0.31 7.19 3.47
CA GLY A 163 -1.49 7.74 4.12
C GLY A 163 -1.22 8.97 5.02
N PRO A 164 -2.29 9.56 5.59
CA PRO A 164 -3.68 9.10 5.54
C PRO A 164 -4.33 9.29 4.17
N LEU A 165 -5.02 8.26 3.67
CA LEU A 165 -5.84 8.29 2.46
C LEU A 165 -7.33 8.26 2.82
N ASN A 166 -8.18 8.78 1.94
CA ASN A 166 -9.63 8.75 2.10
C ASN A 166 -10.30 8.50 0.75
N GLY A 167 -11.38 7.70 0.75
CA GLY A 167 -12.12 7.28 -0.43
C GLY A 167 -13.12 6.18 -0.09
N ASN A 168 -13.65 5.50 -1.10
CA ASN A 168 -14.55 4.35 -0.96
C ASN A 168 -13.88 3.04 -1.34
N THR A 169 -12.97 3.05 -2.31
CA THR A 169 -12.18 1.87 -2.66
C THR A 169 -10.67 2.15 -2.68
N LEU A 170 -9.89 1.14 -2.34
CA LEU A 170 -8.42 1.15 -2.39
C LEU A 170 -7.92 -0.08 -3.14
N THR A 171 -7.08 0.14 -4.16
CA THR A 171 -6.29 -0.92 -4.80
C THR A 171 -4.80 -0.65 -4.56
N ILE A 172 -4.04 -1.69 -4.27
CA ILE A 172 -2.59 -1.61 -4.05
C ILE A 172 -1.89 -2.42 -5.13
N LYS A 173 -0.89 -1.80 -5.75
CA LYS A 173 -0.11 -2.40 -6.82
C LYS A 173 1.37 -2.19 -6.59
N VAL A 174 2.16 -3.21 -6.85
CA VAL A 174 3.61 -3.14 -6.74
C VAL A 174 4.21 -3.55 -8.06
N TYR A 175 5.07 -2.68 -8.59
CA TYR A 175 5.94 -3.03 -9.71
C TYR A 175 7.30 -3.41 -9.17
N ALA A 176 7.90 -4.46 -9.70
CA ALA A 176 9.21 -4.90 -9.31
C ALA A 176 9.91 -5.59 -10.49
N ALA A 177 11.17 -5.23 -10.69
CA ALA A 177 12.01 -5.80 -11.74
C ALA A 177 13.42 -6.01 -11.18
N ASN A 178 13.98 -7.19 -11.44
CA ASN A 178 15.39 -7.48 -11.22
C ASN A 178 15.90 -8.52 -12.21
N LYS A 179 17.21 -8.60 -12.46
CA LYS A 179 17.74 -9.27 -13.66
C LYS A 179 18.93 -10.20 -13.41
N ALA A 180 18.94 -10.87 -12.27
CA ALA A 180 19.81 -12.01 -12.05
C ALA A 180 19.14 -13.10 -11.20
N SER A 181 19.55 -14.35 -11.41
CA SER A 181 19.14 -15.45 -10.54
C SER A 181 19.52 -15.25 -9.06
N ALA A 182 20.51 -14.40 -8.78
CA ALA A 182 20.94 -14.04 -7.43
C ALA A 182 20.14 -12.87 -6.83
N GLU A 183 19.49 -12.05 -7.65
CA GLU A 183 18.68 -10.91 -7.22
C GLU A 183 17.27 -11.37 -6.90
N LYS A 184 16.86 -11.09 -5.67
CA LYS A 184 15.52 -11.40 -5.19
C LYS A 184 14.99 -10.24 -4.42
N PHE A 185 13.72 -9.92 -4.66
CA PHE A 185 12.91 -9.11 -3.77
C PHE A 185 11.86 -9.97 -3.10
N TYR A 186 11.57 -9.63 -1.86
CA TYR A 186 10.54 -10.26 -1.05
C TYR A 186 9.62 -9.19 -0.50
N PHE A 187 8.33 -9.45 -0.54
CA PHE A 187 7.28 -8.59 0.00
C PHE A 187 6.46 -9.37 1.01
N ASP A 188 6.24 -8.79 2.18
CA ASP A 188 5.44 -9.40 3.24
C ASP A 188 4.78 -8.37 4.15
N ASN A 189 3.86 -8.87 4.98
CA ASN A 189 3.20 -8.14 6.04
C ASN A 189 2.57 -6.83 5.54
N LEU A 190 1.75 -6.94 4.49
CA LEU A 190 0.85 -5.86 4.11
C LEU A 190 -0.19 -5.70 5.22
N VAL A 191 -0.32 -4.49 5.75
CA VAL A 191 -1.31 -4.15 6.78
C VAL A 191 -1.94 -2.82 6.40
N ILE A 192 -3.27 -2.81 6.36
CA ILE A 192 -4.09 -1.62 6.15
C ILE A 192 -4.78 -1.29 7.46
N GLU A 193 -4.44 -0.14 8.03
CA GLU A 193 -5.07 0.37 9.24
C GLU A 193 -5.96 1.56 8.91
N ALA A 194 -7.04 1.73 9.66
CA ALA A 194 -7.93 2.86 9.46
C ALA A 194 -8.66 3.24 10.73
N SER A 195 -9.19 4.46 10.75
CA SER A 195 -10.17 4.90 11.74
C SER A 195 -11.59 4.65 11.20
N ALA A 196 -12.53 4.31 12.09
CA ALA A 196 -13.94 4.26 11.70
C ALA A 196 -14.42 5.66 11.30
N SER A 197 -15.16 5.76 10.19
CA SER A 197 -15.79 7.02 9.80
C SER A 197 -16.73 7.51 10.90
N SER A 198 -16.68 8.80 11.23
CA SER A 198 -17.63 9.36 12.19
C SER A 198 -19.05 9.26 11.67
N VAL A 199 -19.90 8.46 12.32
CA VAL A 199 -21.33 8.42 12.01
C VAL A 199 -21.99 9.65 12.64
N SER A 200 -22.57 10.52 11.81
CA SER A 200 -23.44 11.59 12.30
C SER A 200 -24.80 11.00 12.69
N ALA A 201 -25.33 11.37 13.85
CA ALA A 201 -26.70 11.02 14.22
C ALA A 201 -27.76 11.93 13.55
N GLY A 202 -27.34 12.74 12.57
CA GLY A 202 -28.12 13.85 12.02
C GLY A 202 -28.04 15.11 12.89
N ASP A 203 -28.76 16.14 12.48
CA ASP A 203 -28.91 17.37 13.28
C ASP A 203 -29.63 17.06 14.61
N ASP A 204 -29.24 17.74 15.69
CA ASP A 204 -29.94 17.65 16.97
C ASP A 204 -31.43 18.03 16.81
N PHE A 205 -32.32 17.06 16.98
CA PHE A 205 -33.76 17.33 16.98
C PHE A 205 -34.18 18.02 18.29
N THR A 206 -34.42 19.34 18.23
CA THR A 206 -34.96 20.08 19.37
C THR A 206 -36.48 20.00 19.39
N TYR A 207 -37.04 19.18 20.29
CA TYR A 207 -38.48 19.09 20.56
C TYR A 207 -38.83 19.72 21.91
N CYS A 208 -39.84 20.58 21.95
CA CYS A 208 -40.34 21.22 23.18
C CYS A 208 -41.83 20.92 23.45
N GLY A 209 -42.31 19.73 23.08
CA GLY A 209 -43.67 19.29 23.39
C GLY A 209 -43.73 18.31 24.57
N ASP A 210 -44.92 18.14 25.15
CA ASP A 210 -45.17 17.27 26.31
C ASP A 210 -45.34 15.77 25.95
N GLY A 211 -45.10 15.40 24.69
CA GLY A 211 -45.21 14.03 24.19
C GLY A 211 -43.90 13.23 24.30
N PRO A 212 -43.95 11.89 24.39
CA PRO A 212 -42.74 11.06 24.35
C PRO A 212 -42.04 11.21 22.98
N ILE A 213 -40.72 11.42 23.02
CA ILE A 213 -39.87 11.43 21.82
C ILE A 213 -39.51 9.99 21.49
N ASN A 214 -39.71 9.60 20.23
CA ASN A 214 -39.31 8.31 19.70
C ASN A 214 -37.87 8.41 19.17
N LEU A 215 -36.96 7.61 19.74
CA LEU A 215 -35.52 7.60 19.45
C LEU A 215 -35.10 6.27 18.80
N ASP A 216 -35.95 5.73 17.93
CA ASP A 216 -35.79 4.42 17.27
C ASP A 216 -34.69 4.41 16.20
N GLY A 217 -34.06 5.56 15.93
CA GLY A 217 -32.93 5.64 15.00
C GLY A 217 -33.32 5.39 13.53
N ASP A 218 -34.61 5.48 13.19
CA ASP A 218 -35.15 5.29 11.83
C ASP A 218 -35.06 6.58 10.98
N GLY A 219 -34.05 7.42 11.27
CA GLY A 219 -33.84 8.67 10.55
C GLY A 219 -32.87 8.47 9.39
N ASP A 220 -33.26 8.97 8.22
CA ASP A 220 -32.54 9.01 6.94
C ASP A 220 -31.27 9.91 6.98
N GLY A 221 -30.51 9.87 8.08
CA GLY A 221 -29.32 10.70 8.32
C GLY A 221 -28.27 10.59 7.21
#